data_AF-A0A543L2B8-F1
#
_entry.id   AF-A0A543L2B8-F1
#
_cell.length_a   1.000
_cell.length_b   1.000
_cell.length_c   1.000
_cell.angle_alpha   90.00
_cell.angle_beta   90.00
_cell.angle_gamma   90.00
#
_symmetry.space_group_name_H-M   'P 1'
#
loop_
_entity.id
_entity.type
_entity.pdbx_description
1 polymer ?
#
loop_
_entity_poly.entity_id
_entity_poly.type
_entity_poly.pdbx_seq_one_letter_code
_entity_poly.pdbx_strand_id
1 'polypeptide(L)'
;MQANLTYHTPTVESISELVHAFYADVRQDALLGPVFDEALNGQWDEHLHRLVDFWSTVLLGSRSFKGNVLGKHMQLQGITPAHFAAWVRLWNEHTARLFAPEVAHGLQAAAHGVARNLFRGYFGELPGFATPRQDAHANGA
;
A
#
# COMPACT_ATOMS: atom_id res chain seq x y z
N MET A 1 -21.47 17.21 2.91
CA MET A 1 -21.29 16.50 4.19
C MET A 1 -20.91 15.07 3.88
N GLN A 2 -19.63 14.72 3.91
CA GLN A 2 -19.25 13.30 4.01
C GLN A 2 -18.94 13.06 5.47
N ALA A 3 -19.68 12.15 6.10
CA ALA A 3 -19.42 11.73 7.46
C ALA A 3 -17.99 11.16 7.51
N ASN A 4 -17.18 11.64 8.46
CA ASN A 4 -15.90 11.04 8.82
C ASN A 4 -16.20 9.64 9.39
N LEU A 5 -16.35 8.64 8.52
CA LEU A 5 -16.38 7.26 8.94
C LEU A 5 -14.94 6.86 9.25
N THR A 6 -14.55 7.05 10.51
CA THR A 6 -13.30 6.51 11.04
C THR A 6 -13.56 5.07 11.45
N TYR A 7 -13.08 4.12 10.65
CA TYR A 7 -13.19 2.69 10.95
C TYR A 7 -12.25 2.33 12.13
N HIS A 8 -12.83 1.76 13.18
CA HIS A 8 -12.09 1.25 14.34
C HIS A 8 -11.82 -0.27 14.24
N THR A 9 -12.47 -0.94 13.28
CA THR A 9 -12.29 -2.37 13.03
C THR A 9 -12.30 -2.59 11.52
N PRO A 10 -11.24 -3.18 10.94
CA PRO A 10 -11.23 -3.52 9.53
C PRO A 10 -12.28 -4.59 9.18
N THR A 11 -13.10 -4.31 8.18
CA THR A 11 -13.94 -5.29 7.46
C THR A 11 -13.53 -5.36 6.00
N VAL A 12 -13.99 -6.39 5.28
CA VAL A 12 -13.78 -6.49 3.83
C VAL A 12 -14.33 -5.26 3.10
N GLU A 13 -15.46 -4.69 3.54
CA GLU A 13 -16.00 -3.47 2.91
C GLU A 13 -15.08 -2.27 3.15
N SER A 14 -14.61 -2.04 4.38
CA SER A 14 -13.70 -0.93 4.68
C SER A 14 -12.35 -1.06 3.94
N ILE A 15 -11.87 -2.29 3.74
CA ILE A 15 -10.64 -2.58 2.99
C ILE A 15 -10.88 -2.34 1.50
N SER A 16 -12.05 -2.74 0.99
CA SER A 16 -12.44 -2.45 -0.39
C SER A 16 -12.49 -0.95 -0.64
N GLU A 17 -13.12 -0.17 0.24
CA GLU A 17 -13.14 1.30 0.15
C GLU A 17 -11.73 1.89 0.17
N LEU A 18 -10.88 1.45 1.11
CA LEU A 18 -9.48 1.87 1.18
C LEU A 18 -8.74 1.62 -0.13
N VAL A 19 -8.80 0.39 -0.65
CA VAL A 19 -8.10 -0.01 -1.87
C VAL A 19 -8.59 0.81 -3.06
N HIS A 20 -9.90 0.94 -3.25
CA HIS A 20 -10.44 1.71 -4.38
C HIS A 20 -10.10 3.19 -4.29
N ALA A 21 -10.23 3.80 -3.11
CA ALA A 21 -9.88 5.21 -2.92
C ALA A 21 -8.39 5.45 -3.15
N PHE A 22 -7.53 4.59 -2.59
CA PHE A 22 -6.08 4.68 -2.77
C PHE A 22 -5.67 4.54 -4.24
N TYR A 23 -6.19 3.53 -4.94
CA TYR A 23 -5.80 3.31 -6.33
C TYR A 23 -6.43 4.30 -7.32
N ALA A 24 -7.54 4.96 -6.95
CA ALA A 24 -8.03 6.11 -7.70
C ALA A 24 -6.97 7.22 -7.75
N ASP A 25 -6.32 7.52 -6.62
CA ASP A 25 -5.28 8.55 -6.55
C ASP A 25 -3.94 8.07 -7.14
N VAL A 26 -3.57 6.79 -6.96
CA VAL A 26 -2.40 6.19 -7.65
C VAL A 26 -2.52 6.32 -9.17
N ARG A 27 -3.72 6.13 -9.73
CA ARG A 27 -3.96 6.23 -11.17
C ARG A 27 -3.81 7.66 -11.70
N GLN A 28 -4.07 8.67 -10.86
CA GLN A 28 -3.92 10.08 -11.24
C GLN A 28 -2.53 10.65 -10.90
N ASP A 29 -1.73 9.94 -10.10
CA ASP A 29 -0.39 10.39 -9.74
C ASP A 29 0.56 10.33 -10.95
N ALA A 30 1.28 11.43 -11.20
CA ALA A 30 2.11 11.59 -12.39
C ALA A 30 3.33 10.64 -12.44
N LEU A 31 3.76 10.10 -11.30
CA LEU A 31 4.85 9.11 -11.24
C LEU A 31 4.29 7.68 -11.29
N LEU A 32 3.21 7.40 -10.56
CA LEU A 32 2.70 6.03 -10.42
C LEU A 32 1.76 5.64 -11.56
N GLY A 33 0.86 6.53 -11.98
CA GLY A 33 -0.17 6.27 -12.98
C GLY A 33 0.38 5.61 -14.24
N PRO A 34 1.42 6.17 -14.89
CA PRO A 34 2.03 5.58 -16.08
C PRO A 34 2.54 4.15 -15.88
N VAL A 35 3.16 3.85 -14.73
CA VAL A 35 3.68 2.50 -14.42
C VAL A 35 2.54 1.48 -14.32
N PHE A 36 1.46 1.84 -13.63
CA PHE A 36 0.32 0.93 -13.48
C PHE A 36 -0.46 0.80 -14.79
N ASP A 37 -0.70 1.89 -15.53
CA ASP A 37 -1.42 1.83 -16.80
C ASP A 37 -0.67 0.96 -17.83
N GLU A 38 0.66 1.07 -17.91
CA GLU A 38 1.48 0.21 -18.77
C GLU A 38 1.45 -1.26 -18.31
N ALA A 39 1.60 -1.52 -17.01
CA ALA A 39 1.63 -2.87 -16.48
C ALA A 39 0.27 -3.59 -16.59
N LEU A 40 -0.83 -2.87 -16.40
CA LEU A 40 -2.17 -3.44 -16.33
C LEU A 40 -2.88 -3.47 -17.69
N ASN A 41 -2.46 -2.67 -18.67
CA ASN A 41 -3.07 -2.66 -20.01
C ASN A 41 -4.61 -2.57 -19.98
N GLY A 42 -5.15 -1.72 -19.10
CA GLY A 42 -6.59 -1.52 -18.92
C GLY A 42 -7.29 -2.51 -17.97
N GLN A 43 -6.61 -3.52 -17.44
CA GLN A 43 -7.17 -4.53 -16.53
C GLN A 43 -7.25 -4.07 -15.06
N TRP A 44 -7.71 -2.84 -14.83
CA TRP A 44 -7.77 -2.22 -13.52
C TRP A 44 -8.70 -2.95 -12.55
N ASP A 45 -9.91 -3.33 -12.99
CA ASP A 45 -10.90 -3.97 -12.12
C ASP A 45 -10.41 -5.32 -11.58
N GLU A 46 -9.77 -6.13 -12.43
CA GLU A 46 -9.15 -7.40 -12.00
C GLU A 46 -8.04 -7.15 -10.98
N HIS A 47 -7.21 -6.13 -11.21
CA HIS A 47 -6.15 -5.77 -10.28
C HIS A 47 -6.71 -5.34 -8.92
N LEU A 48 -7.72 -4.47 -8.90
CA LEU A 48 -8.35 -3.97 -7.68
C LEU A 48 -8.98 -5.12 -6.88
N HIS A 49 -9.70 -6.05 -7.53
CA HIS A 49 -10.23 -7.24 -6.84
C HIS A 49 -9.12 -8.05 -6.16
N ARG A 50 -8.01 -8.30 -6.86
CA ARG A 50 -6.86 -9.03 -6.28
C ARG A 50 -6.21 -8.28 -5.12
N LEU A 51 -6.20 -6.95 -5.16
CA LEU A 51 -5.67 -6.11 -4.09
C LEU A 51 -6.57 -6.09 -2.85
N VAL A 52 -7.89 -6.10 -3.03
CA VAL A 52 -8.83 -6.28 -1.92
C VAL A 52 -8.60 -7.63 -1.24
N ASP A 53 -8.42 -8.71 -2.01
CA ASP A 53 -8.07 -10.02 -1.46
C ASP A 53 -6.72 -10.00 -0.73
N PHE A 54 -5.70 -9.37 -1.32
CA PHE A 54 -4.37 -9.25 -0.73
C PHE A 54 -4.41 -8.54 0.63
N TRP A 55 -5.01 -7.35 0.69
CA TRP A 55 -5.09 -6.58 1.93
C TRP A 55 -6.02 -7.22 2.96
N SER A 56 -7.08 -7.89 2.52
CA SER A 56 -7.92 -8.71 3.41
C SER A 56 -7.13 -9.86 4.03
N THR A 57 -6.28 -10.55 3.26
CA THR A 57 -5.38 -11.57 3.80
C THR A 57 -4.41 -10.99 4.81
N VAL A 58 -3.81 -9.84 4.51
CA VAL A 58 -2.83 -9.19 5.38
C VAL A 58 -3.46 -8.74 6.71
N LEU A 59 -4.66 -8.16 6.68
CA LEU A 59 -5.27 -7.50 7.84
C LEU A 59 -6.20 -8.40 8.64
N LEU A 60 -6.94 -9.27 7.96
CA LEU A 60 -7.94 -10.14 8.60
C LEU A 60 -7.41 -11.57 8.78
N GLY A 61 -6.19 -11.87 8.31
CA GLY A 61 -5.66 -13.24 8.30
C GLY A 61 -6.45 -14.18 7.40
N SER A 62 -7.24 -13.64 6.45
CA SER A 62 -8.01 -14.45 5.52
C SER A 62 -7.07 -15.21 4.56
N ARG A 63 -7.52 -16.34 4.02
CA ARG A 63 -6.75 -17.11 3.01
C ARG A 63 -7.20 -16.83 1.57
N SER A 64 -7.65 -15.59 1.32
CA SER A 64 -8.26 -15.18 0.05
C SER A 64 -7.24 -14.93 -1.05
N PHE A 65 -6.07 -14.36 -0.73
CA PHE A 65 -5.03 -14.09 -1.72
C PHE A 65 -4.07 -15.27 -1.96
N LYS A 66 -3.79 -15.55 -3.24
CA LYS A 66 -2.71 -16.45 -3.67
C LYS A 66 -1.93 -15.82 -4.83
N GLY A 67 -0.62 -15.72 -4.68
CA GLY A 67 0.24 -15.23 -5.76
C GLY A 67 1.67 -14.90 -5.33
N ASN A 68 2.58 -14.84 -6.31
CA ASN A 68 3.95 -14.39 -6.12
C ASN A 68 4.04 -12.89 -6.38
N VAL A 69 3.81 -12.08 -5.33
CA VAL A 69 3.87 -10.61 -5.40
C VAL A 69 5.24 -10.15 -5.90
N LEU A 70 6.32 -10.61 -5.27
CA LEU A 70 7.69 -10.20 -5.63
C LEU A 70 8.01 -10.50 -7.09
N GLY A 71 7.77 -11.74 -7.54
CA GLY A 71 8.09 -12.16 -8.90
C GLY A 71 7.34 -11.36 -9.97
N LYS A 72 6.09 -10.95 -9.71
CA LYS A 72 5.33 -10.09 -10.62
C LYS A 72 5.90 -8.68 -10.71
N HIS A 73 6.34 -8.11 -9.59
CA HIS A 73 6.93 -6.77 -9.60
C HIS A 73 8.29 -6.79 -10.30
N MET A 74 9.15 -7.78 -10.07
CA MET A 74 10.47 -7.86 -10.72
C MET A 74 10.44 -7.94 -12.26
N GLN A 75 9.26 -8.13 -12.87
CA GLN A 75 9.08 -8.08 -14.33
C GLN A 75 8.89 -6.65 -14.86
N LEU A 76 8.58 -5.68 -13.99
CA LEU A 76 8.40 -4.27 -14.35
C LEU A 76 9.75 -3.59 -14.58
N GLN A 77 9.79 -2.71 -15.57
CA GLN A 77 10.95 -1.90 -15.92
C GLN A 77 10.73 -0.44 -15.51
N GLY A 78 11.81 0.35 -15.44
CA GLY A 78 11.72 1.78 -15.16
C GLY A 78 11.35 2.15 -13.72
N ILE A 79 11.28 1.17 -12.80
CA ILE A 79 10.96 1.42 -11.40
C ILE A 79 12.13 2.12 -10.70
N THR A 80 11.81 3.17 -9.95
CA THR A 80 12.78 4.00 -9.20
C THR A 80 12.38 4.12 -7.73
N PRO A 81 13.30 4.50 -6.84
CA PRO A 81 13.00 4.78 -5.43
C PRO A 81 11.85 5.79 -5.22
N ALA A 82 11.68 6.76 -6.14
CA ALA A 82 10.62 7.76 -6.05
C ALA A 82 9.21 7.16 -6.16
N HIS A 83 9.04 6.08 -6.95
CA HIS A 83 7.77 5.38 -7.05
C HIS A 83 7.38 4.75 -5.71
N PHE A 84 8.34 4.13 -5.01
CA PHE A 84 8.08 3.57 -3.68
C PHE A 84 7.69 4.65 -2.67
N ALA A 85 8.40 5.77 -2.66
CA ALA A 85 8.09 6.88 -1.77
C ALA A 85 6.69 7.46 -2.04
N ALA A 86 6.31 7.65 -3.31
CA ALA A 86 4.99 8.14 -3.70
C ALA A 86 3.87 7.16 -3.29
N TRP A 87 4.04 5.87 -3.58
CA TRP A 87 3.05 4.84 -3.25
C TRP A 87 2.83 4.74 -1.73
N VAL A 88 3.92 4.74 -0.95
CA VAL A 88 3.87 4.69 0.52
C VAL A 88 3.20 5.95 1.09
N ARG A 89 3.54 7.13 0.57
CA ARG A 89 2.96 8.41 1.00
C ARG A 89 1.43 8.40 0.82
N LEU A 90 0.96 8.07 -0.38
CA LEU A 90 -0.47 7.98 -0.67
C LEU A 90 -1.15 6.95 0.26
N TRP A 91 -0.54 5.78 0.44
CA TRP A 91 -1.11 4.76 1.34
C TRP A 91 -1.28 5.30 2.77
N ASN A 92 -0.27 6.01 3.29
CA ASN A 92 -0.35 6.62 4.62
C ASN A 92 -1.47 7.66 4.72
N GLU A 93 -1.63 8.50 3.70
CA GLU A 93 -2.70 9.52 3.64
C GLU A 93 -4.09 8.87 3.66
N HIS A 94 -4.34 7.85 2.84
CA HIS A 94 -5.64 7.18 2.78
C HIS A 94 -5.97 6.42 4.06
N THR A 95 -4.99 5.72 4.64
CA THR A 95 -5.19 4.97 5.88
C THR A 95 -5.45 5.89 7.07
N ALA A 96 -4.72 7.02 7.17
CA ALA A 96 -4.94 8.01 8.23
C ALA A 96 -6.30 8.73 8.11
N ARG A 97 -6.84 8.86 6.89
CA ARG A 97 -8.17 9.44 6.65
C ARG A 97 -9.30 8.49 7.01
N LEU A 98 -9.16 7.20 6.70
CA LEU A 98 -10.26 6.22 6.79
C LEU A 98 -10.31 5.47 8.11
N PHE A 99 -9.19 5.30 8.82
CA PHE A 99 -9.11 4.43 9.99
C PHE A 99 -8.67 5.17 11.25
N ALA A 100 -9.07 4.64 12.41
CA ALA A 100 -8.56 5.10 13.69
C ALA A 100 -7.03 4.92 13.74
N PRO A 101 -6.27 5.78 14.44
CA PRO A 101 -4.81 5.79 14.40
C PRO A 101 -4.17 4.42 14.67
N GLU A 102 -4.68 3.66 15.63
CA GLU A 102 -4.18 2.32 15.96
C GLU A 102 -4.29 1.33 14.79
N VAL A 103 -5.39 1.41 14.02
CA VAL A 103 -5.62 0.56 12.84
C VAL A 103 -4.78 1.08 11.66
N ALA A 104 -4.77 2.39 11.44
CA ALA A 104 -3.97 3.03 10.38
C ALA A 104 -2.48 2.70 10.53
N HIS A 105 -1.91 2.80 11.73
CA HIS A 105 -0.50 2.46 11.95
C HIS A 105 -0.18 1.00 11.60
N GLY A 106 -1.08 0.06 11.89
CA GLY A 106 -0.90 -1.35 11.51
C GLY A 106 -0.88 -1.54 9.99
N LEU A 107 -1.83 -0.92 9.29
CA LEU A 107 -1.92 -0.87 7.82
C LEU A 107 -0.65 -0.28 7.19
N GLN A 108 -0.18 0.84 7.73
CA GLN A 108 1.01 1.52 7.26
C GLN A 108 2.26 0.67 7.49
N ALA A 109 2.43 0.09 8.67
CA ALA A 109 3.56 -0.79 8.96
C ALA A 109 3.61 -2.01 8.01
N ALA A 110 2.46 -2.62 7.72
CA ALA A 110 2.36 -3.71 6.76
C ALA A 110 2.78 -3.28 5.34
N ALA A 111 2.28 -2.13 4.87
CA ALA A 111 2.62 -1.56 3.58
C ALA A 111 4.11 -1.21 3.44
N HIS A 112 4.73 -0.65 4.47
CA HIS A 112 6.18 -0.43 4.48
C HIS A 112 6.96 -1.75 4.43
N GLY A 113 6.48 -2.80 5.09
CA GLY A 113 7.07 -4.13 5.00
C GLY A 113 7.07 -4.69 3.57
N VAL A 114 5.95 -4.54 2.85
CA VAL A 114 5.83 -4.92 1.44
C VAL A 114 6.76 -4.06 0.58
N ALA A 115 6.67 -2.74 0.70
CA ALA A 115 7.50 -1.80 -0.05
C ALA A 115 9.00 -2.07 0.14
N ARG A 116 9.44 -2.29 1.38
CA ARG A 116 10.83 -2.65 1.72
C ARG A 116 11.28 -3.93 1.04
N ASN A 117 10.45 -4.98 1.03
CA ASN A 117 10.82 -6.25 0.41
C ASN A 117 10.95 -6.12 -1.12
N LEU A 118 10.04 -5.39 -1.75
CA LEU A 118 10.08 -5.10 -3.18
C LEU A 118 11.28 -4.20 -3.54
N PHE A 119 11.52 -3.16 -2.76
CA PHE A 119 12.66 -2.25 -2.93
C PHE A 119 14.00 -3.00 -2.92
N ARG A 120 14.19 -3.87 -1.92
CA ARG A 120 15.38 -4.74 -1.86
C ARG A 120 15.48 -5.66 -3.08
N GLY A 121 14.35 -6.13 -3.62
CA GLY A 121 14.32 -6.90 -4.86
C GLY A 121 14.87 -6.13 -6.06
N TYR A 122 14.48 -4.87 -6.23
CA TYR A 122 14.95 -4.04 -7.34
C TYR A 122 16.38 -3.54 -7.17
N PHE A 123 16.76 -3.13 -5.96
CA PHE A 123 17.96 -2.31 -5.73
C PHE A 123 19.04 -3.01 -4.90
N GLY A 124 18.76 -4.18 -4.33
CA GLY A 124 19.73 -4.94 -3.52
C GLY A 124 20.01 -4.34 -2.13
N GLU A 125 19.40 -3.21 -1.78
CA GLU A 125 19.61 -2.50 -0.53
C GLU A 125 18.29 -2.18 0.20
N LEU A 126 18.39 -1.61 1.40
CA LEU A 126 17.23 -1.17 2.16
C LEU A 126 16.82 0.25 1.73
N PRO A 127 15.53 0.56 1.70
CA PRO A 127 15.06 1.89 1.33
C PRO A 127 15.42 2.95 2.38
N GLY A 128 15.67 4.17 1.91
CA GLY A 128 15.83 5.35 2.76
C GLY A 128 14.51 6.04 3.17
N PHE A 129 13.34 5.51 2.80
CA PHE A 129 12.06 6.02 3.29
C PHE A 129 11.76 5.49 4.70
N ALA A 130 11.27 6.36 5.58
CA ALA A 130 11.03 6.04 6.99
C ALA A 130 10.05 4.87 7.15
N THR A 131 10.32 3.97 8.11
CA THR A 131 9.36 2.95 8.53
C THR A 131 8.55 3.52 9.71
N PRO A 132 7.21 3.61 9.66
CA PRO A 132 6.43 4.15 10.76
C PRO A 132 6.60 3.24 11.98
N ARG A 133 7.19 3.87 13.01
CA ARG A 133 7.67 3.34 14.29
C ARG A 133 8.98 2.53 14.22
N GLN A 134 10.09 3.22 13.96
CA GLN A 134 11.36 2.98 14.69
C GLN A 134 11.91 4.22 15.41
N ASP A 135 11.17 5.32 15.40
CA ASP A 135 11.62 6.65 15.84
C ASP A 135 10.98 7.07 17.18
N ALA A 136 10.20 6.19 17.82
CA ALA A 136 9.55 6.46 19.10
C ALA A 136 10.40 6.11 20.34
N HIS A 137 11.62 5.58 20.19
CA HIS A 137 12.49 5.24 21.33
C HIS A 137 13.95 5.57 21.07
N ALA A 138 14.26 6.86 20.89
CA ALA A 138 15.62 7.38 21.08
C ALA A 138 15.60 8.89 21.39
N ASN A 139 14.99 9.27 22.51
CA ASN A 139 15.44 10.41 23.30
C ASN A 139 14.69 10.47 24.63
N GLY A 140 15.39 10.06 25.68
CA GLY A 140 15.00 10.19 27.08
C GLY A 140 16.24 9.88 27.90
N ALA A 141 16.97 10.96 28.21
CA ALA A 141 18.06 10.98 29.17
C ALA A 141 17.61 10.47 30.55
#